data_AF-A0A5K7XL07-F1
#
_entry.id   AF-A0A5K7XL07-F1
#
_cell.length_a   1.000
_cell.length_b   1.000
_cell.length_c   1.000
_cell.angle_alpha   90.00
_cell.angle_beta   90.00
_cell.angle_gamma   90.00
#
_symmetry.space_group_name_H-M   'P 1'
#
loop_
_entity.id
_entity.type
_entity.pdbx_description
1 polymer ?
#
loop_
_entity_poly.entity_id
_entity_poly.type
_entity_poly.pdbx_seq_one_letter_code
_entity_poly.pdbx_strand_id
1 'polypeptide(L)'
;MNLNHLNAIIRVRWQIMANRFRKAGLANRIILFTVMILAAIGSLGMFVLAMIGGKFFLEKVEPFYVMYAWDVLAAAFLFAWAVALMVELQRSELLSLRNLLHLPVSLSGAFFLNYASSLVSLTVLLFLPPMLGFCLASVLHFGINSLVVFALLASFLLMVTAVSYQLRGWLARLMENKRTRGTVIAVTTAFFVLIFQLPNLVNLRLSQSRATAYQQQNDAEAKRLTELQQQLERKEIGPEEYTAAVEASQRESEQQRAAFRAAKTAATNRTASLANAALPIGWLPHGASAAASGAVVSPWLCVLGMSTIGAASLALAYRSTLRTYTGAHNSVYQPVTQRRTQAFVTGSLLEKRIPFLTETQTATALATFRSLLRAPEAKMALLTPLIFACVFGSMLATGAIGKLPAVVRPWIGIGALGMSLFGMAQMMLNMFGLDRHGFRAYVLAPAPRRDILLGKNVGLFPLASVLSALLVVFCGFVGKLEFVHIAATLLQIIVAYLVYFTISNFTSIVAPMGMAAGTMKPVSMSASVIAWQLAAILLVPAAFLPAALALAAEQFAGAITSIHGVPIYLLLTALELPLALWFYNRMLNLQGRLLQEREQTILAVVSKTSD
;
A
#
# COMPACT_ATOMS: atom_id res chain seq x y z
N MET A 1 19.86 16.49 32.34
CA MET A 1 19.70 15.08 32.79
C MET A 1 21.07 14.60 33.24
N ASN A 2 21.19 13.92 34.39
CA ASN A 2 22.49 13.40 34.82
C ASN A 2 23.00 12.36 33.80
N LEU A 3 24.28 12.44 33.40
CA LEU A 3 24.90 11.52 32.44
C LEU A 3 24.73 10.05 32.86
N ASN A 4 24.68 9.78 34.17
CA ASN A 4 24.44 8.45 34.72
C ASN A 4 23.06 7.90 34.34
N HIS A 5 22.01 8.74 34.36
CA HIS A 5 20.68 8.33 33.93
C HIS A 5 20.63 8.06 32.43
N LEU A 6 21.33 8.87 31.63
CA LEU A 6 21.42 8.66 30.18
C LEU A 6 22.06 7.29 29.88
N ASN A 7 23.20 7.01 30.51
CA ASN A 7 23.91 5.75 30.35
C ASN A 7 23.09 4.55 30.81
N ALA A 8 22.38 4.65 31.95
CA ALA A 8 21.52 3.59 32.44
C ALA A 8 20.41 3.24 31.45
N ILE A 9 19.71 4.25 30.90
CA ILE A 9 18.61 4.01 29.96
C ILE A 9 19.12 3.49 28.61
N ILE A 10 20.27 3.98 28.11
CA ILE A 10 20.91 3.44 26.91
C ILE A 10 21.25 1.96 27.12
N ARG A 11 21.82 1.59 28.28
CA ARG A 11 22.10 0.19 28.63
C ARG A 11 20.81 -0.65 28.69
N VAL A 12 19.74 -0.16 29.30
CA VAL A 12 18.44 -0.85 29.33
C VAL A 12 17.89 -1.07 27.93
N ARG A 13 17.94 -0.06 27.05
CA ARG A 13 17.52 -0.19 25.64
C ARG A 13 18.36 -1.22 24.90
N TRP A 14 19.68 -1.16 25.05
CA TRP A 14 20.60 -2.14 24.49
C TRP A 14 20.28 -3.55 25.00
N GLN A 15 20.05 -3.71 26.29
CA GLN A 15 19.67 -5.00 26.88
C GLN A 15 18.31 -5.50 26.38
N ILE A 16 17.29 -4.65 26.25
CA ILE A 16 15.99 -5.04 25.68
C ILE A 16 16.17 -5.48 24.23
N MET A 17 16.96 -4.74 23.45
CA MET A 17 17.28 -5.11 22.07
C MET A 17 18.00 -6.45 22.04
N ALA A 18 19.09 -6.60 22.80
CA ALA A 18 19.86 -7.84 22.91
C ALA A 18 19.00 -9.01 23.41
N ASN A 19 18.07 -8.78 24.33
CA ASN A 19 17.15 -9.80 24.84
C ASN A 19 16.12 -10.18 23.78
N ARG A 20 15.61 -9.24 22.97
CA ARG A 20 14.77 -9.56 21.80
C ARG A 20 15.56 -10.40 20.79
N PHE A 21 16.82 -10.09 20.55
CA PHE A 21 17.73 -10.91 19.73
C PHE A 21 18.01 -12.29 20.33
N ARG A 22 18.12 -12.39 21.65
CA ARG A 22 18.33 -13.68 22.35
C ARG A 22 17.08 -14.56 22.32
N LYS A 23 15.90 -13.96 22.55
CA LYS A 23 14.59 -14.66 22.52
C LYS A 23 14.12 -15.00 21.12
N ALA A 24 14.60 -14.29 20.09
CA ALA A 24 14.41 -14.70 18.71
C ALA A 24 15.05 -16.08 18.49
N GLY A 25 14.30 -17.01 17.87
CA GLY A 25 14.83 -18.30 17.45
C GLY A 25 16.10 -18.14 16.61
N LEU A 26 16.99 -19.15 16.64
CA LEU A 26 18.32 -19.10 16.02
C LEU A 26 18.29 -18.61 14.56
N ALA A 27 17.32 -19.09 13.78
CA ALA A 27 17.12 -18.65 12.39
C ALA A 27 16.84 -17.13 12.28
N ASN A 28 15.92 -16.59 13.08
CA ASN A 28 15.60 -15.16 13.07
C ASN A 28 16.80 -14.30 13.51
N ARG A 29 17.62 -14.81 14.44
CA ARG A 29 18.84 -14.12 14.86
C ARG A 29 19.87 -14.05 13.73
N ILE A 30 20.10 -15.15 13.02
CA ILE A 30 21.00 -15.20 11.86
C ILE A 30 20.51 -14.22 10.80
N ILE A 31 19.22 -14.29 10.42
CA ILE A 31 18.63 -13.40 9.42
C ILE A 31 18.83 -11.93 9.81
N LEU A 32 18.48 -11.55 11.04
CA LEU A 32 18.55 -10.16 11.46
C LEU A 32 20.00 -9.65 11.57
N PHE A 33 20.93 -10.50 12.01
CA PHE A 33 22.36 -10.17 12.06
C PHE A 33 22.96 -10.00 10.65
N THR A 34 22.65 -10.92 9.73
CA THR A 34 23.04 -10.83 8.33
C THR A 34 22.50 -9.56 7.68
N VAL A 35 21.21 -9.24 7.89
CA VAL A 35 20.60 -8.00 7.38
C VAL A 35 21.29 -6.76 7.96
N MET A 36 21.63 -6.74 9.24
CA MET A 36 22.34 -5.63 9.88
C MET A 36 23.75 -5.43 9.30
N ILE A 37 24.52 -6.51 9.12
CA ILE A 37 25.86 -6.45 8.51
C ILE A 37 25.77 -5.97 7.07
N LEU A 38 24.86 -6.54 6.26
CA LEU A 38 24.65 -6.14 4.88
C LEU A 38 24.21 -4.67 4.78
N ALA A 39 23.36 -4.21 5.70
CA ALA A 39 22.96 -2.81 5.78
C ALA A 39 24.14 -1.90 6.14
N ALA A 40 25.00 -2.29 7.08
CA ALA A 40 26.18 -1.52 7.46
C ALA A 40 27.22 -1.44 6.33
N ILE A 41 27.56 -2.58 5.72
CA ILE A 41 28.48 -2.67 4.57
C ILE A 41 27.90 -1.90 3.37
N GLY A 42 26.63 -2.14 3.06
CA GLY A 42 25.94 -1.47 1.96
C GLY A 42 25.88 0.04 2.17
N SER A 43 25.63 0.49 3.40
CA SER A 43 25.62 1.91 3.75
C SER A 43 27.00 2.56 3.58
N LEU A 44 28.08 1.90 4.04
CA LEU A 44 29.45 2.40 3.84
C LEU A 44 29.82 2.42 2.34
N GLY A 45 29.47 1.37 1.60
CA GLY A 45 29.66 1.32 0.15
C GLY A 45 28.90 2.43 -0.56
N MET A 46 27.65 2.69 -0.20
CA MET A 46 26.85 3.78 -0.75
C MET A 46 27.41 5.17 -0.39
N PHE A 47 28.00 5.37 0.79
CA PHE A 47 28.73 6.60 1.11
C PHE A 47 29.88 6.83 0.14
N VAL A 48 30.74 5.82 -0.06
CA VAL A 48 31.91 5.92 -0.95
C VAL A 48 31.47 6.12 -2.40
N LEU A 49 30.46 5.39 -2.86
CA LEU A 49 29.90 5.53 -4.20
C LEU A 49 29.24 6.90 -4.40
N ALA A 50 28.51 7.43 -3.43
CA ALA A 50 27.91 8.76 -3.51
C ALA A 50 28.98 9.86 -3.54
N MET A 51 30.08 9.68 -2.81
CA MET A 51 31.21 10.62 -2.80
C MET A 51 31.96 10.61 -4.14
N ILE A 52 32.36 9.42 -4.63
CA ILE A 52 33.10 9.26 -5.89
C ILE A 52 32.19 9.61 -7.08
N GLY A 53 31.01 8.99 -7.13
CA GLY A 53 30.01 9.24 -8.16
C GLY A 53 29.54 10.70 -8.17
N GLY A 54 29.36 11.31 -7.00
CA GLY A 54 29.07 12.73 -6.86
C GLY A 54 30.16 13.60 -7.48
N LYS A 55 31.44 13.31 -7.21
CA LYS A 55 32.55 14.05 -7.84
C LYS A 55 32.49 14.00 -9.37
N PHE A 56 32.33 12.81 -9.96
CA PHE A 56 32.28 12.65 -11.42
C PHE A 56 31.01 13.19 -12.05
N PHE A 57 29.87 13.06 -11.35
CA PHE A 57 28.58 13.53 -11.84
C PHE A 57 28.50 15.06 -11.78
N LEU A 58 28.87 15.67 -10.65
CA LEU A 58 28.78 17.11 -10.46
C LEU A 58 29.69 17.90 -11.42
N GLU A 59 30.84 17.34 -11.80
CA GLU A 59 31.77 17.98 -12.75
C GLU A 59 31.17 18.27 -14.12
N LYS A 60 30.18 17.49 -14.56
CA LYS A 60 29.60 17.58 -15.91
C LYS A 60 28.24 18.26 -15.95
N VAL A 61 27.74 18.68 -14.80
CA VAL A 61 26.31 18.87 -14.59
C VAL A 61 26.04 20.28 -14.06
N GLU A 62 25.12 21.00 -14.69
CA GLU A 62 24.74 22.34 -14.25
C GLU A 62 24.19 22.31 -12.81
N PRO A 63 24.40 23.38 -12.01
CA PRO A 63 23.93 23.47 -10.61
C PRO A 63 22.45 23.15 -10.42
N PHE A 64 21.64 23.36 -11.46
CA PHE A 64 20.21 23.04 -11.45
C PHE A 64 19.94 21.53 -11.27
N TYR A 65 20.71 20.65 -11.92
CA TYR A 65 20.50 19.20 -11.83
C TYR A 65 20.93 18.62 -10.47
N VAL A 66 21.72 19.37 -9.68
CA VAL A 66 22.01 19.03 -8.28
C VAL A 66 20.71 18.96 -7.47
N MET A 67 19.72 19.79 -7.80
CA MET A 67 18.38 19.74 -7.22
C MET A 67 17.74 18.37 -7.47
N TYR A 68 17.77 17.85 -8.70
CA TYR A 68 17.17 16.54 -9.03
C TYR A 68 17.87 15.37 -8.32
N ALA A 69 19.20 15.42 -8.18
CA ALA A 69 19.93 14.41 -7.42
C ALA A 69 19.46 14.36 -5.95
N TRP A 70 19.31 15.54 -5.32
CA TRP A 70 18.76 15.64 -3.97
C TRP A 70 17.27 15.28 -3.89
N ASP A 71 16.47 15.63 -4.90
CA ASP A 71 15.05 15.23 -4.97
C ASP A 71 14.90 13.71 -4.94
N VAL A 72 15.69 13.00 -5.75
CA VAL A 72 15.68 11.53 -5.79
C VAL A 72 16.11 10.94 -4.44
N LEU A 73 17.20 11.44 -3.85
CA LEU A 73 17.67 10.97 -2.53
C LEU A 73 16.66 11.26 -1.42
N ALA A 74 16.09 12.47 -1.37
CA ALA A 74 15.10 12.86 -0.38
C ALA A 74 13.80 12.09 -0.55
N ALA A 75 13.31 11.91 -1.78
CA ALA A 75 12.12 11.12 -2.07
C ALA A 75 12.30 9.64 -1.69
N ALA A 76 13.45 9.04 -2.02
CA ALA A 76 13.77 7.66 -1.64
C ALA A 76 13.84 7.50 -0.11
N PHE A 77 14.49 8.44 0.59
CA PHE A 77 14.51 8.47 2.05
C PHE A 77 13.11 8.59 2.65
N LEU A 78 12.29 9.54 2.18
CA LEU A 78 10.95 9.77 2.69
C LEU A 78 10.01 8.59 2.43
N PHE A 79 10.15 7.94 1.26
CA PHE A 79 9.42 6.73 0.95
C PHE A 79 9.77 5.60 1.93
N ALA A 80 11.06 5.31 2.10
CA ALA A 80 11.52 4.31 3.05
C ALA A 80 11.15 4.67 4.50
N TRP A 81 11.19 5.96 4.85
CA TRP A 81 10.82 6.47 6.16
C TRP A 81 9.31 6.33 6.43
N ALA A 82 8.47 6.62 5.45
CA ALA A 82 7.01 6.44 5.55
C ALA A 82 6.66 4.96 5.72
N VAL A 83 7.30 4.06 4.96
CA VAL A 83 7.12 2.60 5.13
C VAL A 83 7.54 2.16 6.54
N ALA A 84 8.71 2.60 7.02
CA ALA A 84 9.18 2.29 8.37
C ALA A 84 8.21 2.83 9.44
N LEU A 85 7.70 4.04 9.26
CA LEU A 85 6.70 4.65 10.13
C LEU A 85 5.40 3.85 10.16
N MET A 86 4.92 3.38 9.01
CA MET A 86 3.73 2.52 8.92
C MET A 86 3.93 1.19 9.64
N VAL A 87 5.08 0.56 9.47
CA VAL A 87 5.44 -0.69 10.18
C VAL A 87 5.52 -0.45 11.69
N GLU A 88 6.11 0.66 12.11
CA GLU A 88 6.21 1.04 13.52
C GLU A 88 4.84 1.35 14.13
N LEU A 89 3.95 2.05 13.43
CA LEU A 89 2.57 2.28 13.88
C LEU A 89 1.80 0.96 14.06
N GLN A 90 2.03 -0.02 13.20
CA GLN A 90 1.40 -1.33 13.32
C GLN A 90 1.92 -2.13 14.52
N ARG A 91 3.17 -1.91 14.94
CA ARG A 91 3.75 -2.52 16.14
C ARG A 91 3.27 -1.74 17.37
N SER A 92 2.38 -2.33 18.18
CA SER A 92 1.73 -1.69 19.35
C SER A 92 2.68 -1.17 20.45
N GLU A 93 4.00 -1.25 20.28
CA GLU A 93 4.96 -1.20 21.36
C GLU A 93 6.26 -0.50 20.96
N LEU A 94 6.20 0.83 20.92
CA LEU A 94 7.40 1.63 21.18
C LEU A 94 7.32 2.10 22.62
N LEU A 95 7.74 1.20 23.52
CA LEU A 95 7.91 1.39 24.96
C LEU A 95 6.84 2.26 25.58
N SER A 96 5.79 1.64 26.14
CA SER A 96 4.83 2.37 26.96
C SER A 96 5.64 3.17 27.98
N LEU A 97 5.63 4.49 27.85
CA LEU A 97 6.31 5.39 28.77
C LEU A 97 5.80 5.13 30.21
N ARG A 98 4.59 4.56 30.32
CA ARG A 98 4.01 3.95 31.52
C ARG A 98 4.97 2.98 32.24
N ASN A 99 5.67 2.12 31.52
CA ASN A 99 6.63 1.18 32.12
C ASN A 99 7.92 1.91 32.57
N LEU A 100 8.32 2.98 31.87
CA LEU A 100 9.49 3.80 32.23
C LEU A 100 9.22 4.73 33.41
N LEU A 101 7.96 5.13 33.66
CA LEU A 101 7.58 5.98 34.78
C LEU A 101 7.74 5.30 36.15
N HIS A 102 7.86 3.97 36.19
CA HIS A 102 8.26 3.28 37.42
C HIS A 102 9.74 3.46 37.77
N LEU A 103 10.56 3.97 36.84
CA LEU A 103 11.96 4.30 37.08
C LEU A 103 12.08 5.79 37.46
N PRO A 104 13.07 6.17 38.28
CA PRO A 104 13.30 7.55 38.70
C PRO A 104 13.92 8.41 37.57
N VAL A 105 13.23 8.51 36.43
CA VAL A 105 13.64 9.26 35.24
C VAL A 105 12.67 10.43 35.05
N SER A 106 13.20 11.62 34.78
CA SER A 106 12.35 12.78 34.46
C SER A 106 11.57 12.54 33.16
N LEU A 107 10.33 13.02 33.08
CA LEU A 107 9.50 12.96 31.86
C LEU A 107 10.21 13.55 30.63
N SER A 108 10.95 14.65 30.82
CA SER A 108 11.78 15.28 29.79
C SER A 108 12.90 14.37 29.30
N GLY A 109 13.55 13.65 30.20
CA GLY A 109 14.60 12.69 29.87
C GLY A 109 14.05 11.49 29.11
N ALA A 110 12.92 10.95 29.55
CA ALA A 110 12.24 9.85 28.88
C ALA A 110 11.79 10.24 27.45
N PHE A 111 11.24 11.45 27.28
CA PHE A 111 10.88 11.98 25.96
C PHE A 111 12.09 12.12 25.04
N PHE A 112 13.14 12.83 25.50
CA PHE A 112 14.33 13.07 24.69
C PHE A 112 15.01 11.76 24.29
N LEU A 113 15.10 10.80 25.22
CA LEU A 113 15.69 9.51 24.91
C LEU A 113 14.85 8.71 23.92
N ASN A 114 13.52 8.73 24.05
CA ASN A 114 12.66 8.05 23.10
C ASN A 114 12.76 8.68 21.70
N TYR A 115 12.86 10.01 21.64
CA TYR A 115 13.10 10.74 20.39
C TYR A 115 14.47 10.41 19.79
N ALA A 116 15.55 10.53 20.56
CA ALA A 116 16.91 10.20 20.12
C ALA A 116 17.04 8.75 19.66
N SER A 117 16.39 7.81 20.37
CA SER A 117 16.34 6.40 19.97
C SER A 117 15.62 6.20 18.63
N SER A 118 14.67 7.08 18.26
CA SER A 118 13.98 7.01 16.97
C SER A 118 14.85 7.50 15.80
N LEU A 119 15.92 8.26 16.08
CA LEU A 119 16.91 8.66 15.08
C LEU A 119 17.80 7.49 14.67
N VAL A 120 17.97 6.49 15.56
CA VAL A 120 18.72 5.26 15.28
C VAL A 120 17.79 4.22 14.65
N SER A 121 17.28 4.54 13.46
CA SER A 121 16.46 3.63 12.66
C SER A 121 17.27 3.03 11.51
N LEU A 122 16.85 1.86 11.01
CA LEU A 122 17.48 1.23 9.84
C LEU A 122 17.44 2.15 8.61
N THR A 123 16.38 2.93 8.45
CA THR A 123 16.24 3.89 7.34
C THR A 123 17.28 4.99 7.43
N VAL A 124 17.47 5.61 8.61
CA VAL A 124 18.52 6.64 8.77
C VAL A 124 19.90 6.02 8.60
N LEU A 125 20.13 4.82 9.15
CA LEU A 125 21.40 4.13 8.98
C LEU A 125 21.73 3.87 7.50
N LEU A 126 20.74 3.53 6.68
CA LEU A 126 20.92 3.22 5.27
C LEU A 126 21.08 4.46 4.38
N PHE A 127 20.35 5.55 4.66
CA PHE A 127 20.28 6.72 3.79
C PHE A 127 21.16 7.90 4.23
N LEU A 128 21.47 8.02 5.53
CA LEU A 128 22.30 9.12 6.02
C LEU A 128 23.71 9.08 5.41
N PRO A 129 24.39 7.91 5.31
CA PRO A 129 25.73 7.88 4.74
C PRO A 129 25.80 8.28 3.26
N PRO A 130 24.99 7.78 2.31
CA PRO A 130 25.02 8.30 0.94
C PRO A 130 24.72 9.81 0.87
N MET A 131 23.80 10.33 1.69
CA MET A 131 23.54 11.78 1.75
C MET A 131 24.75 12.57 2.25
N LEU A 132 25.47 12.09 3.28
CA LEU A 132 26.71 12.70 3.77
C LEU A 132 27.84 12.62 2.74
N GLY A 133 27.96 11.49 2.03
CA GLY A 133 28.92 11.34 0.93
C GLY A 133 28.65 12.34 -0.19
N PHE A 134 27.37 12.55 -0.52
CA PHE A 134 26.96 13.55 -1.51
C PHE A 134 27.16 15.00 -1.04
N CYS A 135 26.96 15.30 0.26
CA CYS A 135 27.34 16.59 0.85
C CYS A 135 28.84 16.84 0.68
N LEU A 136 29.68 15.84 0.99
CA LEU A 136 31.13 15.97 0.87
C LEU A 136 31.57 16.16 -0.59
N ALA A 137 30.98 15.42 -1.52
CA ALA A 137 31.20 15.61 -2.96
C ALA A 137 30.82 17.03 -3.41
N SER A 138 29.71 17.57 -2.90
CA SER A 138 29.26 18.93 -3.21
C SER A 138 30.26 19.99 -2.71
N VAL A 139 30.82 19.82 -1.51
CA VAL A 139 31.86 20.71 -0.96
C VAL A 139 33.16 20.63 -1.75
N LEU A 140 33.57 19.43 -2.15
CA LEU A 140 34.79 19.23 -2.94
C LEU A 140 34.68 19.86 -4.34
N HIS A 141 33.49 19.89 -4.93
CA HIS A 141 33.26 20.42 -6.27
C HIS A 141 32.89 21.91 -6.31
N PHE A 142 31.93 22.35 -5.50
CA PHE A 142 31.43 23.73 -5.49
C PHE A 142 32.08 24.63 -4.41
N GLY A 143 32.98 24.08 -3.60
CA GLY A 143 33.75 24.82 -2.60
C GLY A 143 33.04 25.04 -1.25
N ILE A 144 33.60 25.96 -0.45
CA ILE A 144 33.20 26.24 0.95
C ILE A 144 31.73 26.66 1.10
N ASN A 145 31.16 27.34 0.10
CA ASN A 145 29.75 27.76 0.13
C ASN A 145 28.79 26.56 0.27
N SER A 146 29.19 25.37 -0.19
CA SER A 146 28.41 24.14 -0.06
C SER A 146 28.48 23.50 1.33
N LEU A 147 29.26 24.03 2.29
CA LEU A 147 29.25 23.54 3.67
C LEU A 147 27.85 23.67 4.32
N VAL A 148 27.05 24.65 3.87
CA VAL A 148 25.66 24.82 4.32
C VAL A 148 24.78 23.59 4.04
N VAL A 149 25.14 22.75 3.07
CA VAL A 149 24.40 21.53 2.73
C VAL A 149 24.39 20.52 3.89
N PHE A 150 25.44 20.50 4.73
CA PHE A 150 25.43 19.70 5.97
C PHE A 150 24.38 20.22 6.96
N ALA A 151 24.26 21.54 7.12
CA ALA A 151 23.24 22.15 7.97
C ALA A 151 21.83 21.92 7.41
N LEU A 152 21.66 21.97 6.07
CA LEU A 152 20.41 21.63 5.40
C LEU A 152 20.01 20.18 5.67
N LEU A 153 20.93 19.22 5.52
CA LEU A 153 20.68 17.81 5.78
C LEU A 153 20.30 17.57 7.25
N ALA A 154 21.02 18.17 8.20
CA ALA A 154 20.70 18.05 9.62
C ALA A 154 19.31 18.63 9.95
N SER A 155 18.97 19.79 9.38
CA SER A 155 17.67 20.44 9.55
C SER A 155 16.53 19.64 8.93
N PHE A 156 16.77 19.05 7.75
CA PHE A 156 15.83 18.16 7.07
C PHE A 156 15.52 16.93 7.92
N LEU A 157 16.57 16.26 8.44
CA LEU A 157 16.40 15.09 9.31
C LEU A 157 15.68 15.46 10.60
N LEU A 158 16.04 16.58 11.24
CA LEU A 158 15.36 17.10 12.42
C LEU A 158 13.86 17.35 12.13
N MET A 159 13.55 18.02 11.03
CA MET A 159 12.17 18.30 10.62
C MET A 159 11.38 17.01 10.41
N VAL A 160 11.86 16.10 9.56
CA VAL A 160 11.14 14.86 9.21
C VAL A 160 10.94 13.99 10.45
N THR A 161 11.96 13.82 11.28
CA THR A 161 11.90 12.98 12.47
C THR A 161 11.00 13.59 13.55
N ALA A 162 11.07 14.91 13.80
CA ALA A 162 10.23 15.58 14.77
C ALA A 162 8.74 15.61 14.37
N VAL A 163 8.43 15.93 13.11
CA VAL A 163 7.06 15.90 12.58
C VAL A 163 6.50 14.48 12.65
N SER A 164 7.30 13.48 12.28
CA SER A 164 6.92 12.08 12.39
C SER A 164 6.64 11.66 13.83
N TYR A 165 7.46 12.12 14.78
CA TYR A 165 7.27 11.84 16.20
C TYR A 165 5.99 12.49 16.74
N GLN A 166 5.69 13.73 16.35
CA GLN A 166 4.44 14.40 16.67
C GLN A 166 3.23 13.65 16.10
N LEU A 167 3.29 13.26 14.81
CA LEU A 167 2.24 12.51 14.15
C LEU A 167 1.98 11.17 14.84
N ARG A 168 3.04 10.44 15.21
CA ARG A 168 2.95 9.19 15.97
C ARG A 168 2.28 9.39 17.33
N GLY A 169 2.62 10.45 18.06
CA GLY A 169 1.98 10.77 19.34
C GLY A 169 0.48 11.04 19.19
N TRP A 170 0.09 11.74 18.12
CA TRP A 170 -1.32 11.97 17.79
C TRP A 170 -2.05 10.69 17.39
N LEU A 171 -1.47 9.88 16.50
CA LEU A 171 -2.03 8.60 16.07
C LEU A 171 -2.15 7.60 17.22
N ALA A 172 -1.15 7.54 18.12
CA ALA A 172 -1.16 6.67 19.28
C ALA A 172 -2.36 6.95 20.19
N ARG A 173 -2.76 8.22 20.37
CA ARG A 173 -3.97 8.59 21.12
C ARG A 173 -5.25 8.13 20.43
N LEU A 174 -5.34 8.30 19.11
CA LEU A 174 -6.50 7.80 18.34
C LEU A 174 -6.59 6.27 18.38
N MET A 175 -5.45 5.60 18.53
CA MET A 175 -5.31 4.14 18.61
C MET A 175 -5.43 3.59 20.04
N GLU A 176 -5.56 4.44 21.06
CA GLU A 176 -5.75 4.02 22.45
C GLU A 176 -7.05 3.22 22.61
N ASN A 177 -8.10 3.61 21.89
CA ASN A 177 -9.30 2.79 21.79
C ASN A 177 -9.08 1.62 20.80
N LYS A 178 -9.10 0.40 21.32
CA LYS A 178 -8.91 -0.84 20.56
C LYS A 178 -9.85 -0.96 19.36
N ARG A 179 -11.07 -0.38 19.43
CA ARG A 179 -12.05 -0.41 18.33
C ARG A 179 -11.73 0.57 17.20
N THR A 180 -11.18 1.74 17.52
CA THR A 180 -10.79 2.76 16.52
C THR A 180 -9.44 2.46 15.90
N ARG A 181 -8.54 1.80 16.65
CA ARG A 181 -7.17 1.49 16.24
C ARG A 181 -7.07 0.95 14.80
N GLY A 182 -7.82 -0.09 14.45
CA GLY A 182 -7.73 -0.65 13.09
C GLY A 182 -8.27 0.27 12.02
N THR A 183 -9.30 1.06 12.33
CA THR A 183 -9.82 2.07 11.40
C THR A 183 -8.77 3.17 11.17
N VAL A 184 -8.10 3.62 12.23
CA VAL A 184 -7.01 4.60 12.14
C VAL A 184 -5.86 4.08 11.30
N ILE A 185 -5.41 2.83 11.53
CA ILE A 185 -4.34 2.22 10.72
C ILE A 185 -4.78 2.14 9.25
N ALA A 186 -6.00 1.68 8.98
CA ALA A 186 -6.51 1.55 7.61
C ALA A 186 -6.56 2.90 6.89
N VAL A 187 -7.20 3.91 7.49
CA VAL A 187 -7.30 5.27 6.93
C VAL A 187 -5.92 5.89 6.73
N THR A 188 -5.01 5.73 7.69
CA THR A 188 -3.64 6.25 7.59
C THR A 188 -2.90 5.56 6.43
N THR A 189 -3.01 4.23 6.30
CA THR A 189 -2.40 3.49 5.19
C THR A 189 -2.95 3.97 3.84
N ALA A 190 -4.27 4.11 3.73
CA ALA A 190 -4.94 4.61 2.53
C ALA A 190 -4.45 6.00 2.15
N PHE A 191 -4.35 6.89 3.14
CA PHE A 191 -3.84 8.25 2.95
C PHE A 191 -2.40 8.27 2.44
N PHE A 192 -1.50 7.47 3.03
CA PHE A 192 -0.12 7.35 2.55
C PHE A 192 -0.06 6.83 1.12
N VAL A 193 -0.81 5.78 0.80
CA VAL A 193 -0.89 5.25 -0.57
C VAL A 193 -1.35 6.33 -1.53
N LEU A 194 -2.42 7.05 -1.20
CA LEU A 194 -2.94 8.13 -2.06
C LEU A 194 -1.90 9.23 -2.29
N ILE A 195 -1.18 9.65 -1.24
CA ILE A 195 -0.09 10.63 -1.38
C ILE A 195 0.96 10.15 -2.37
N PHE A 196 1.45 8.91 -2.22
CA PHE A 196 2.46 8.36 -3.12
C PHE A 196 1.93 8.09 -4.54
N GLN A 197 0.61 8.03 -4.72
CA GLN A 197 -0.03 7.93 -6.03
C GLN A 197 -0.34 9.29 -6.66
N LEU A 198 -0.24 10.41 -5.93
CA LEU A 198 -0.47 11.75 -6.50
C LEU A 198 0.38 12.03 -7.75
N PRO A 199 1.68 11.68 -7.80
CA PRO A 199 2.47 11.87 -9.02
C PRO A 199 1.88 11.14 -10.23
N ASN A 200 1.38 9.92 -10.05
CA ASN A 200 0.73 9.16 -11.12
C ASN A 200 -0.58 9.83 -11.56
N LEU A 201 -1.39 10.32 -10.62
CA LEU A 201 -2.66 11.01 -10.91
C LEU A 201 -2.44 12.36 -11.61
N VAL A 202 -1.39 13.10 -11.25
CA VAL A 202 -1.01 14.35 -11.92
C VAL A 202 -0.44 14.04 -13.31
N ASN A 203 0.43 13.03 -13.41
CA ASN A 203 1.01 12.61 -14.69
C ASN A 203 -0.08 12.12 -15.65
N LEU A 204 -1.15 11.49 -15.16
CA LEU A 204 -2.32 11.10 -15.96
C LEU A 204 -2.98 12.29 -16.65
N ARG A 205 -3.26 13.37 -15.91
CA ARG A 205 -3.87 14.58 -16.51
C ARG A 205 -2.92 15.30 -17.47
N LEU A 206 -1.64 15.36 -17.11
CA LEU A 206 -0.62 15.99 -17.94
C LEU A 206 -0.32 15.20 -19.21
N SER A 207 -0.32 13.86 -19.14
CA SER A 207 -0.04 13.00 -20.30
C SER A 207 -1.13 13.09 -21.35
N GLN A 208 -2.40 13.16 -20.95
CA GLN A 208 -3.53 13.36 -21.88
C GLN A 208 -3.40 14.68 -22.64
N SER A 209 -3.15 15.78 -21.93
CA SER A 209 -2.96 17.10 -22.55
C SER A 209 -1.75 17.16 -23.48
N ARG A 210 -0.70 16.39 -23.17
CA ARG A 210 0.51 16.29 -24.02
C ARG A 210 0.23 15.42 -25.25
N ALA A 211 -0.46 14.29 -25.09
CA ALA A 211 -0.78 13.39 -26.19
C ALA A 211 -1.63 14.10 -27.25
N THR A 212 -2.61 14.92 -26.84
CA THR A 212 -3.42 15.71 -27.77
C THR A 212 -2.59 16.74 -28.53
N ALA A 213 -1.66 17.44 -27.86
CA ALA A 213 -0.79 18.42 -28.51
C ALA A 213 0.16 17.78 -29.53
N TYR A 214 0.79 16.65 -29.18
CA TYR A 214 1.63 15.89 -30.12
C TYR A 214 0.84 15.33 -31.30
N GLN A 215 -0.37 14.83 -31.04
CA GLN A 215 -1.22 14.30 -32.10
C GLN A 215 -1.66 15.39 -33.07
N GLN A 216 -2.07 16.56 -32.57
CA GLN A 216 -2.39 17.72 -33.41
C GLN A 216 -1.19 18.17 -34.27
N GLN A 217 0.02 18.15 -33.73
CA GLN A 217 1.23 18.50 -34.49
C GLN A 217 1.54 17.47 -35.57
N ASN A 218 1.45 16.17 -35.27
CA ASN A 218 1.65 15.11 -36.25
C ASN A 218 0.57 15.13 -37.34
N ASP A 219 -0.68 15.42 -36.99
CA ASP A 219 -1.79 15.53 -37.95
C ASP A 219 -1.61 16.74 -38.88
N ALA A 220 -1.10 17.86 -38.36
CA ALA A 220 -0.77 19.04 -39.17
C ALA A 220 0.38 18.76 -40.14
N GLU A 221 1.42 18.05 -39.69
CA GLU A 221 2.54 17.61 -40.53
C GLU A 221 2.08 16.63 -41.63
N ALA A 222 1.24 15.66 -41.29
CA ALA A 222 0.67 14.71 -42.24
C ALA A 222 -0.19 15.42 -43.30
N LYS A 223 -1.00 16.41 -42.90
CA LYS A 223 -1.78 17.24 -43.83
C LYS A 223 -0.89 18.02 -44.79
N ARG A 224 0.16 18.66 -44.28
CA ARG A 224 1.10 19.43 -45.11
C ARG A 224 1.83 18.56 -46.14
N LEU A 225 2.24 17.35 -45.76
CA LEU A 225 2.82 16.38 -46.70
C LEU A 225 1.82 15.93 -47.76
N THR A 226 0.55 15.74 -47.37
CA THR A 226 -0.53 15.38 -48.31
C THR A 226 -0.83 16.52 -49.29
N GLU A 227 -0.82 17.77 -48.83
CA GLU A 227 -1.00 18.96 -49.69
C GLU A 227 0.14 19.10 -50.70
N LEU A 228 1.40 18.93 -50.28
CA LEU A 228 2.56 18.95 -51.18
C LEU A 228 2.47 17.82 -52.22
N GLN A 229 2.03 16.63 -51.81
CA GLN A 229 1.82 15.51 -52.74
C GLN A 229 0.72 15.82 -53.77
N GLN A 230 -0.39 16.44 -53.34
CA GLN A 230 -1.46 16.86 -54.26
C GLN A 230 -1.01 17.95 -55.24
N GLN A 231 -0.18 18.90 -54.80
CA GLN A 231 0.40 19.92 -55.69
C GLN A 231 1.31 19.30 -56.76
N LEU A 232 2.10 18.29 -56.38
CA LEU A 232 2.93 17.53 -57.32
C LEU A 232 2.06 16.77 -58.35
N GLU A 233 0.99 16.12 -57.90
CA GLU A 233 0.04 15.41 -58.78
C GLU A 233 -0.66 16.35 -59.76
N ARG A 234 -1.00 17.57 -59.31
CA ARG A 234 -1.58 18.62 -60.15
C ARG A 234 -0.55 19.29 -61.09
N LYS A 235 0.73 18.92 -60.98
CA LYS A 235 1.86 19.56 -61.70
C LYS A 235 2.00 21.06 -61.40
N GLU A 236 1.52 21.51 -60.24
CA GLU A 236 1.70 22.90 -59.78
C GLU A 236 3.15 23.15 -59.33
N ILE A 237 3.86 22.09 -58.91
CA ILE A 237 5.26 22.12 -58.48
C ILE A 237 6.06 21.04 -59.22
N GLY A 238 7.34 21.33 -59.49
CA GLY A 238 8.26 20.36 -60.07
C GLY A 238 8.71 19.27 -59.08
N PRO A 239 9.24 18.12 -59.54
CA PRO A 239 9.76 17.08 -58.64
C PRO A 239 10.90 17.57 -57.72
N GLU A 240 11.76 18.45 -58.22
CA GLU A 240 12.85 19.06 -57.43
C GLU A 240 12.32 20.08 -56.40
N GLU A 241 11.27 20.82 -56.74
CA GLU A 241 10.62 21.75 -55.79
C GLU A 241 9.88 20.97 -54.69
N TYR A 242 9.26 19.83 -55.05
CA TYR A 242 8.63 18.95 -54.08
C TYR A 242 9.64 18.38 -53.06
N THR A 243 10.79 17.86 -53.51
CA THR A 243 11.80 17.34 -52.58
C THR A 243 12.35 18.44 -51.67
N ALA A 244 12.63 19.62 -52.22
CA ALA A 244 13.06 20.78 -51.43
C ALA A 244 11.99 21.22 -50.41
N ALA A 245 10.71 21.22 -50.78
CA ALA A 245 9.60 21.58 -49.90
C ALA A 245 9.39 20.56 -48.77
N VAL A 246 9.52 19.26 -49.07
CA VAL A 246 9.46 18.19 -48.07
C VAL A 246 10.62 18.30 -47.08
N GLU A 247 11.85 18.49 -47.56
CA GLU A 247 13.01 18.68 -46.69
C GLU A 247 12.86 19.93 -45.81
N ALA A 248 12.38 21.04 -46.37
CA ALA A 248 12.13 22.26 -45.61
C ALA A 248 11.07 22.03 -44.51
N SER A 249 9.99 21.32 -44.84
CA SER A 249 8.94 20.96 -43.86
C SER A 249 9.47 20.04 -42.76
N GLN A 250 10.36 19.09 -43.09
CA GLN A 250 10.99 18.22 -42.09
C GLN A 250 11.91 19.01 -41.16
N ARG A 251 12.76 19.89 -41.69
CA ARG A 251 13.64 20.75 -40.88
C ARG A 251 12.83 21.68 -39.97
N GLU A 252 11.74 22.25 -40.48
CA GLU A 252 10.82 23.07 -39.68
C GLU A 252 10.18 22.25 -38.54
N SER A 253 9.71 21.04 -38.84
CA SER A 253 9.16 20.09 -37.84
C SER A 253 10.19 19.72 -36.77
N GLU A 254 11.44 19.43 -37.16
CA GLU A 254 12.53 19.15 -36.23
C GLU A 254 12.87 20.34 -35.34
N GLN A 255 12.95 21.55 -35.90
CA GLN A 255 13.16 22.77 -35.12
C GLN A 255 12.00 23.05 -34.16
N GLN A 256 10.76 22.89 -34.61
CA GLN A 256 9.58 23.03 -33.75
C GLN A 256 9.57 21.97 -32.64
N ARG A 257 9.93 20.71 -32.94
CA ARG A 257 10.06 19.64 -31.94
C ARG A 257 11.18 19.93 -30.94
N ALA A 258 12.32 20.45 -31.39
CA ALA A 258 13.43 20.85 -30.53
C ALA A 258 13.05 22.04 -29.63
N ALA A 259 12.43 23.08 -30.19
CA ALA A 259 11.92 24.23 -29.44
C ALA A 259 10.85 23.81 -28.43
N PHE A 260 9.92 22.93 -28.82
CA PHE A 260 8.91 22.37 -27.92
C PHE A 260 9.54 21.55 -26.78
N ARG A 261 10.55 20.72 -27.09
CA ARG A 261 11.31 19.97 -26.06
C ARG A 261 12.02 20.92 -25.11
N ALA A 262 12.68 21.96 -25.60
CA ALA A 262 13.37 22.95 -24.79
C ALA A 262 12.39 23.73 -23.88
N ALA A 263 11.29 24.24 -24.45
CA ALA A 263 10.24 24.93 -23.70
C ALA A 263 9.61 24.02 -22.63
N LYS A 264 9.40 22.73 -22.94
CA LYS A 264 8.90 21.73 -22.00
C LYS A 264 9.89 21.45 -20.86
N THR A 265 11.17 21.32 -21.18
CA THR A 265 12.23 21.16 -20.17
C THR A 265 12.28 22.38 -19.27
N ALA A 266 12.25 23.60 -19.83
CA ALA A 266 12.21 24.84 -19.06
C ALA A 266 10.96 24.96 -18.17
N ALA A 267 9.78 24.61 -18.69
CA ALA A 267 8.54 24.60 -17.91
C ALA A 267 8.58 23.56 -16.77
N THR A 268 9.14 22.37 -17.04
CA THR A 268 9.32 21.31 -16.03
C THR A 268 10.29 21.77 -14.94
N ASN A 269 11.41 22.35 -15.33
CA ASN A 269 12.41 22.90 -14.41
C ASN A 269 11.83 24.01 -13.53
N ARG A 270 11.05 24.93 -14.12
CA ARG A 270 10.34 25.98 -13.38
C ARG A 270 9.35 25.40 -12.39
N THR A 271 8.57 24.38 -12.81
CA THR A 271 7.58 23.73 -11.94
C THR A 271 8.27 22.98 -10.79
N ALA A 272 9.35 22.25 -11.07
CA ALA A 272 10.13 21.54 -10.05
C ALA A 272 10.75 22.51 -9.05
N SER A 273 11.35 23.60 -9.53
CA SER A 273 11.91 24.64 -8.68
C SER A 273 10.85 25.30 -7.79
N LEU A 274 9.68 25.65 -8.35
CA LEU A 274 8.57 26.22 -7.59
C LEU A 274 8.02 25.23 -6.56
N ALA A 275 7.86 23.95 -6.92
CA ALA A 275 7.42 22.92 -5.99
C ALA A 275 8.41 22.76 -4.83
N ASN A 276 9.71 22.76 -5.13
CA ASN A 276 10.76 22.63 -4.12
C ASN A 276 10.92 23.87 -3.24
N ALA A 277 10.66 25.06 -3.78
CA ALA A 277 10.63 26.29 -3.00
C ALA A 277 9.38 26.36 -2.09
N ALA A 278 8.24 25.84 -2.53
CA ALA A 278 6.98 25.90 -1.79
C ALA A 278 6.86 24.83 -0.70
N LEU A 279 7.36 23.62 -0.95
CA LEU A 279 7.19 22.49 -0.03
C LEU A 279 8.40 22.38 0.92
N PRO A 280 8.21 22.27 2.25
CA PRO A 280 9.31 22.14 3.21
C PRO A 280 10.26 20.97 2.93
N ILE A 281 9.73 19.89 2.35
CA ILE A 281 10.51 18.72 1.94
C ILE A 281 11.49 19.04 0.80
N GLY A 282 11.12 19.97 -0.09
CA GLY A 282 11.95 20.40 -1.23
C GLY A 282 12.97 21.48 -0.88
N TRP A 283 12.95 22.03 0.35
CA TRP A 283 13.91 23.04 0.79
C TRP A 283 15.35 22.52 0.88
N LEU A 284 15.54 21.22 1.10
CA LEU A 284 16.86 20.58 1.03
C LEU A 284 17.41 20.59 -0.42
N PRO A 285 16.72 20.01 -1.42
CA PRO A 285 17.12 20.11 -2.83
C PRO A 285 17.28 21.56 -3.33
N HIS A 286 16.34 22.44 -3.02
CA HIS A 286 16.38 23.84 -3.43
C HIS A 286 17.57 24.59 -2.83
N GLY A 287 17.79 24.44 -1.51
CA GLY A 287 18.92 25.05 -0.81
C GLY A 287 20.26 24.50 -1.28
N ALA A 288 20.35 23.20 -1.59
CA ALA A 288 21.58 22.61 -2.11
C ALA A 288 21.92 23.13 -3.52
N SER A 289 20.93 23.26 -4.40
CA SER A 289 21.12 23.85 -5.72
C SER A 289 21.48 25.33 -5.64
N ALA A 290 20.85 26.10 -4.76
CA ALA A 290 21.17 27.50 -4.51
C ALA A 290 22.61 27.67 -3.96
N ALA A 291 23.05 26.79 -3.07
CA ALA A 291 24.42 26.78 -2.56
C ALA A 291 25.44 26.44 -3.68
N ALA A 292 25.10 25.49 -4.55
CA ALA A 292 25.91 25.14 -5.73
C ALA A 292 26.01 26.29 -6.74
N SER A 293 24.98 27.13 -6.86
CA SER A 293 25.03 28.37 -7.66
C SER A 293 25.73 29.54 -6.95
N GLY A 294 26.29 29.33 -5.75
CA GLY A 294 27.00 30.36 -4.99
C GLY A 294 26.12 31.30 -4.17
N ALA A 295 24.81 31.06 -4.06
CA ALA A 295 23.92 31.88 -3.26
C ALA A 295 24.07 31.54 -1.77
N VAL A 296 24.26 32.55 -0.91
CA VAL A 296 24.48 32.34 0.53
C VAL A 296 23.16 32.41 1.32
N VAL A 297 22.30 33.38 1.03
CA VAL A 297 21.11 33.66 1.86
C VAL A 297 20.03 32.58 1.75
N SER A 298 19.73 32.14 0.52
CA SER A 298 18.64 31.17 0.26
C SER A 298 18.84 29.83 1.00
N PRO A 299 20.02 29.18 0.95
CA PRO A 299 20.27 27.96 1.72
C PRO A 299 20.07 28.14 3.23
N TRP A 300 20.53 29.25 3.81
CA TRP A 300 20.36 29.51 5.24
C TRP A 300 18.90 29.77 5.63
N LEU A 301 18.10 30.40 4.77
CA LEU A 301 16.65 30.53 4.98
C LEU A 301 15.97 29.16 4.99
N CYS A 302 16.36 28.25 4.08
CA CYS A 302 15.89 26.87 4.08
C CYS A 302 16.28 26.12 5.38
N VAL A 303 17.51 26.30 5.88
CA VAL A 303 17.97 25.75 7.18
C VAL A 303 17.09 26.24 8.33
N LEU A 304 16.87 27.55 8.42
CA LEU A 304 16.06 28.17 9.46
C LEU A 304 14.59 27.70 9.37
N GLY A 305 14.03 27.64 8.16
CA GLY A 305 12.68 27.14 7.93
C GLY A 305 12.50 25.70 8.40
N MET A 306 13.36 24.77 7.96
CA MET A 306 13.25 23.37 8.38
C MET A 306 13.51 23.20 9.88
N SER A 307 14.51 23.90 10.43
CA SER A 307 14.84 23.84 11.86
C SER A 307 13.71 24.37 12.74
N THR A 308 13.05 25.46 12.36
CA THR A 308 11.91 26.01 13.11
C THR A 308 10.71 25.07 13.09
N ILE A 309 10.39 24.45 11.94
CA ILE A 309 9.34 23.42 11.85
C ILE A 309 9.70 22.22 12.73
N GLY A 310 10.95 21.75 12.68
CA GLY A 310 11.43 20.63 13.50
C GLY A 310 11.35 20.93 14.99
N ALA A 311 11.85 22.08 15.43
CA ALA A 311 11.82 22.51 16.83
C ALA A 311 10.38 22.73 17.33
N ALA A 312 9.52 23.38 16.54
CA ALA A 312 8.11 23.58 16.89
C ALA A 312 7.38 22.24 17.02
N SER A 313 7.59 21.30 16.08
CA SER A 313 6.99 19.97 16.10
C SER A 313 7.44 19.17 17.34
N LEU A 314 8.73 19.25 17.67
CA LEU A 314 9.28 18.60 18.87
C LEU A 314 8.71 19.21 20.16
N ALA A 315 8.58 20.54 20.22
CA ALA A 315 7.98 21.24 21.36
C ALA A 315 6.50 20.87 21.54
N LEU A 316 5.74 20.77 20.43
CA LEU A 316 4.35 20.32 20.46
C LEU A 316 4.24 18.86 20.88
N ALA A 317 5.10 17.97 20.35
CA ALA A 317 5.14 16.57 20.76
C ALA A 317 5.51 16.41 22.23
N TYR A 318 6.45 17.21 22.75
CA TYR A 318 6.82 17.24 24.16
C TYR A 318 5.66 17.67 25.04
N ARG A 319 5.02 18.81 24.73
CA ARG A 319 3.82 19.31 25.45
C ARG A 319 2.68 18.31 25.42
N SER A 320 2.46 17.68 24.26
CA SER A 320 1.46 16.63 24.06
C SER A 320 1.75 15.44 24.98
N THR A 321 2.99 14.94 24.97
CA THR A 321 3.43 13.83 25.82
C THR A 321 3.23 14.16 27.30
N LEU A 322 3.70 15.32 27.76
CA LEU A 322 3.51 15.77 29.14
C LEU A 322 2.03 15.80 29.54
N ARG A 323 1.16 16.42 28.72
CA ARG A 323 -0.29 16.51 29.01
C ARG A 323 -0.95 15.13 29.14
N THR A 324 -0.53 14.16 28.33
CA THR A 324 -1.05 12.78 28.43
C THR A 324 -0.61 12.11 29.73
N TYR A 325 0.62 12.33 30.18
CA TYR A 325 1.14 11.68 31.40
C TYR A 325 0.78 12.37 32.70
N THR A 326 0.61 13.69 32.72
CA THR A 326 0.14 14.41 33.91
C THR A 326 -1.35 14.22 34.18
N GLY A 327 -2.05 13.44 33.36
CA GLY A 327 -3.48 13.20 33.53
C GLY A 327 -4.34 14.44 33.28
N ALA A 328 -3.80 15.50 32.67
CA ALA A 328 -4.55 16.72 32.36
C ALA A 328 -5.72 16.49 31.38
N HIS A 329 -5.79 15.32 30.73
CA HIS A 329 -6.92 14.85 29.92
C HIS A 329 -7.88 13.90 30.66
N ASN A 330 -7.60 13.54 31.92
CA ASN A 330 -8.62 13.01 32.81
C ASN A 330 -9.49 14.16 33.34
N SER A 331 -9.86 15.11 32.47
CA SER A 331 -10.81 16.16 32.78
C SER A 331 -12.17 15.50 33.00
N VAL A 332 -12.40 15.10 34.24
CA VAL A 332 -13.63 14.53 34.77
C VAL A 332 -14.06 13.32 33.93
N TYR A 333 -13.85 12.12 34.47
CA TYR A 333 -14.79 11.05 34.20
C TYR A 333 -16.14 11.59 34.67
N GLN A 334 -16.84 12.35 33.81
CA GLN A 334 -18.22 12.68 34.07
C GLN A 334 -18.85 11.30 34.06
N PRO A 335 -19.40 10.84 35.20
CA PRO A 335 -20.19 9.62 35.17
C PRO A 335 -21.19 9.92 34.07
N VAL A 336 -21.07 9.21 32.95
CA VAL A 336 -22.07 9.24 31.91
C VAL A 336 -23.28 8.72 32.66
N THR A 337 -24.09 9.65 33.17
CA THR A 337 -25.32 9.35 33.87
C THR A 337 -26.01 8.51 32.85
N GLN A 338 -26.15 7.20 33.12
CA GLN A 338 -26.75 6.26 32.21
C GLN A 338 -28.17 6.74 32.04
N ARG A 339 -28.37 7.66 31.10
CA ARG A 339 -29.67 8.00 30.57
C ARG A 339 -30.03 6.68 29.91
N ARG A 340 -30.88 5.90 30.59
CA ARG A 340 -31.67 4.84 29.99
C ARG A 340 -32.51 5.52 28.91
N THR A 341 -31.87 5.91 27.81
CA THR A 341 -32.55 5.91 26.53
C THR A 341 -32.96 4.46 26.38
N GLN A 342 -34.25 4.20 26.60
CA GLN A 342 -34.94 3.05 26.03
C GLN A 342 -34.67 3.15 24.54
N ALA A 343 -33.50 2.64 24.13
CA ALA A 343 -33.17 2.55 22.73
C ALA A 343 -34.23 1.61 22.18
N PHE A 344 -35.10 2.14 21.33
CA PHE A 344 -35.95 1.32 20.48
C PHE A 344 -35.07 0.19 19.96
N VAL A 345 -35.39 -1.03 20.38
CA VAL A 345 -34.73 -2.25 19.91
C VAL A 345 -35.16 -2.38 18.46
N THR A 346 -34.53 -1.59 17.60
CA THR A 346 -34.54 -1.81 16.16
C THR A 346 -33.99 -3.22 15.98
N GLY A 347 -34.84 -4.11 15.43
CA GLY A 347 -34.60 -5.55 15.42
C GLY A 347 -33.14 -5.87 15.13
N SER A 348 -32.50 -6.59 16.06
CA SER A 348 -31.08 -6.89 15.98
C SER A 348 -30.84 -7.59 14.64
N LEU A 349 -29.75 -7.25 13.92
CA LEU A 349 -29.40 -7.93 12.67
C LEU A 349 -29.43 -9.46 12.77
N LEU A 350 -29.29 -10.03 13.97
CA LEU A 350 -29.33 -11.47 14.25
C LEU A 350 -30.75 -12.08 14.20
N GLU A 351 -31.80 -11.27 14.32
CA GLU A 351 -33.21 -11.71 14.26
C GLU A 351 -33.73 -11.83 12.83
N LYS A 352 -32.98 -11.30 11.85
CA LYS A 352 -33.39 -11.37 10.44
C LYS A 352 -33.24 -12.79 9.92
N ARG A 353 -34.23 -13.26 9.15
CA ARG A 353 -34.17 -14.55 8.44
C ARG A 353 -33.66 -14.33 7.01
N ILE A 354 -32.65 -15.09 6.59
CA ILE A 354 -32.20 -15.12 5.19
C ILE A 354 -33.01 -16.19 4.48
N PRO A 355 -33.70 -15.88 3.36
CA PRO A 355 -34.47 -16.89 2.64
C PRO A 355 -33.56 -18.03 2.18
N PHE A 356 -34.11 -19.25 2.12
CA PHE A 356 -33.42 -20.48 1.69
C PHE A 356 -32.35 -21.03 2.65
N LEU A 357 -32.08 -20.37 3.77
CA LEU A 357 -31.18 -20.87 4.80
C LEU A 357 -31.95 -21.34 6.03
N THR A 358 -31.42 -22.37 6.69
CA THR A 358 -31.93 -22.79 8.00
C THR A 358 -31.66 -21.71 9.05
N GLU A 359 -32.35 -21.79 10.19
CA GLU A 359 -32.17 -20.84 11.29
C GLU A 359 -30.73 -20.84 11.83
N THR A 360 -30.10 -22.02 11.91
CA THR A 360 -28.70 -22.19 12.34
C THR A 360 -27.71 -21.55 11.35
N GLN A 361 -27.90 -21.79 10.05
CA GLN A 361 -27.09 -21.21 8.98
C GLN A 361 -27.22 -19.67 8.99
N THR A 362 -28.45 -19.17 9.12
CA THR A 362 -28.77 -17.74 9.17
C THR A 362 -28.12 -17.06 10.36
N ALA A 363 -28.30 -17.62 11.56
CA ALA A 363 -27.70 -17.07 12.78
C ALA A 363 -26.17 -17.02 12.68
N THR A 364 -25.56 -18.08 12.16
CA THR A 364 -24.10 -18.16 11.94
C THR A 364 -23.62 -17.14 10.89
N ALA A 365 -24.37 -16.98 9.80
CA ALA A 365 -24.05 -16.03 8.74
C ALA A 365 -24.10 -14.58 9.23
N LEU A 366 -25.17 -14.20 9.92
CA LEU A 366 -25.35 -12.85 10.43
C LEU A 366 -24.38 -12.54 11.58
N ALA A 367 -24.08 -13.51 12.43
CA ALA A 367 -23.04 -13.38 13.46
C ALA A 367 -21.66 -13.18 12.82
N THR A 368 -21.31 -13.99 11.81
CA THR A 368 -20.04 -13.88 11.09
C THR A 368 -19.93 -12.54 10.36
N PHE A 369 -20.95 -12.14 9.61
CA PHE A 369 -20.99 -10.85 8.91
C PHE A 369 -20.85 -9.67 9.88
N ARG A 370 -21.59 -9.67 10.99
CA ARG A 370 -21.50 -8.64 12.03
C ARG A 370 -20.12 -8.62 12.69
N SER A 371 -19.52 -9.78 12.91
CA SER A 371 -18.16 -9.90 13.45
C SER A 371 -17.16 -9.25 12.49
N LEU A 372 -17.23 -9.55 11.20
CA LEU A 372 -16.36 -8.99 10.17
C LEU A 372 -16.48 -7.47 10.04
N LEU A 373 -17.70 -6.93 10.03
CA LEU A 373 -17.91 -5.47 9.97
C LEU A 373 -17.30 -4.74 11.18
N ARG A 374 -17.21 -5.42 12.33
CA ARG A 374 -16.62 -4.89 13.56
C ARG A 374 -15.12 -5.15 13.67
N ALA A 375 -14.64 -6.23 13.07
CA ALA A 375 -13.26 -6.65 13.17
C ALA A 375 -12.34 -5.65 12.45
N PRO A 376 -11.39 -5.01 13.15
CA PRO A 376 -10.40 -4.16 12.52
C PRO A 376 -9.59 -4.92 11.46
N GLU A 377 -9.35 -6.22 11.68
CA GLU A 377 -8.61 -7.09 10.77
C GLU A 377 -9.30 -7.24 9.41
N ALA A 378 -10.63 -7.41 9.40
CA ALA A 378 -11.39 -7.49 8.16
C ALA A 378 -11.32 -6.17 7.39
N LYS A 379 -11.42 -5.02 8.07
CA LYS A 379 -11.27 -3.70 7.44
C LYS A 379 -9.89 -3.52 6.81
N MET A 380 -8.84 -4.00 7.47
CA MET A 380 -7.48 -3.98 6.94
C MET A 380 -7.36 -4.89 5.71
N ALA A 381 -7.94 -6.09 5.73
CA ALA A 381 -7.95 -7.00 4.59
C ALA A 381 -8.66 -6.40 3.37
N LEU A 382 -9.77 -5.67 3.59
CA LEU A 382 -10.50 -4.97 2.52
C LEU A 382 -9.74 -3.81 1.90
N LEU A 383 -8.84 -3.19 2.66
CA LEU A 383 -8.07 -2.06 2.16
C LEU A 383 -7.08 -2.48 1.08
N THR A 384 -6.52 -3.70 1.17
CA THR A 384 -5.49 -4.16 0.24
C THR A 384 -5.97 -4.22 -1.22
N PRO A 385 -7.11 -4.86 -1.57
CA PRO A 385 -7.63 -4.79 -2.93
C PRO A 385 -7.97 -3.38 -3.40
N LEU A 386 -8.46 -2.50 -2.51
CA LEU A 386 -8.75 -1.11 -2.85
C LEU A 386 -7.47 -0.32 -3.16
N ILE A 387 -6.41 -0.54 -2.38
CA ILE A 387 -5.09 0.02 -2.63
C ILE A 387 -4.58 -0.44 -3.99
N PHE A 388 -4.62 -1.74 -4.26
CA PHE A 388 -4.18 -2.26 -5.55
C PHE A 388 -5.01 -1.72 -6.70
N ALA A 389 -6.32 -1.58 -6.53
CA ALA A 389 -7.19 -0.94 -7.52
C ALA A 389 -6.82 0.51 -7.76
N CYS A 390 -6.44 1.27 -6.73
CA CYS A 390 -5.96 2.64 -6.91
C CYS A 390 -4.61 2.66 -7.65
N VAL A 391 -3.66 1.82 -7.23
CA VAL A 391 -2.31 1.73 -7.81
C VAL A 391 -2.37 1.29 -9.26
N PHE A 392 -2.90 0.09 -9.52
CA PHE A 392 -3.00 -0.45 -10.87
C PHE A 392 -4.06 0.27 -11.69
N GLY A 393 -5.20 0.65 -11.11
CA GLY A 393 -6.23 1.42 -11.80
C GLY A 393 -5.73 2.77 -12.32
N SER A 394 -4.84 3.44 -11.58
CA SER A 394 -4.18 4.65 -12.09
C SER A 394 -3.31 4.35 -13.32
N MET A 395 -2.57 3.24 -13.31
CA MET A 395 -1.76 2.79 -14.46
C MET A 395 -2.64 2.36 -15.64
N LEU A 396 -3.80 1.78 -15.38
CA LEU A 396 -4.79 1.41 -16.39
C LEU A 396 -5.42 2.66 -17.02
N ALA A 397 -5.70 3.69 -16.21
CA ALA A 397 -6.29 4.94 -16.66
C ALA A 397 -5.34 5.80 -17.52
N THR A 398 -4.01 5.63 -17.43
CA THR A 398 -3.03 6.39 -18.26
C THR A 398 -3.00 6.00 -19.74
N GLY A 399 -3.98 5.23 -20.20
CA GLY A 399 -4.12 4.83 -21.60
C GLY A 399 -3.31 3.58 -21.96
N ALA A 400 -2.66 2.94 -20.98
CA ALA A 400 -2.02 1.65 -21.18
C ALA A 400 -3.01 0.59 -21.67
N ILE A 401 -4.26 0.57 -21.16
CA ILE A 401 -5.30 -0.34 -21.65
C ILE A 401 -5.69 -0.06 -23.10
N GLY A 402 -5.74 1.23 -23.50
CA GLY A 402 -6.10 1.58 -24.87
C GLY A 402 -5.19 0.91 -25.91
N LYS A 403 -3.92 0.67 -25.53
CA LYS A 403 -2.92 -0.02 -26.34
C LYS A 403 -2.99 -1.55 -26.25
N LEU A 404 -3.71 -2.11 -25.28
CA LEU A 404 -3.87 -3.55 -25.18
C LEU A 404 -4.74 -4.07 -26.34
N PRO A 405 -4.34 -5.18 -26.99
CA PRO A 405 -5.16 -5.85 -27.99
C PRO A 405 -6.56 -6.13 -27.45
N ALA A 406 -7.58 -6.01 -28.31
CA ALA A 406 -8.98 -6.23 -27.91
C ALA A 406 -9.19 -7.58 -27.22
N VAL A 407 -8.48 -8.62 -27.68
CA VAL A 407 -8.47 -9.98 -27.11
C VAL A 407 -8.01 -10.01 -25.65
N VAL A 408 -7.11 -9.13 -25.22
CA VAL A 408 -6.55 -9.15 -23.86
C VAL A 408 -7.44 -8.40 -22.86
N ARG A 409 -8.27 -7.45 -23.33
CA ARG A 409 -9.02 -6.55 -22.42
C ARG A 409 -9.97 -7.30 -21.47
N PRO A 410 -10.76 -8.30 -21.89
CA PRO A 410 -11.66 -9.01 -20.97
C PRO A 410 -10.94 -9.74 -19.83
N TRP A 411 -9.68 -10.17 -20.04
CA TRP A 411 -8.87 -10.81 -18.99
C TRP A 411 -8.59 -9.88 -17.80
N ILE A 412 -8.67 -8.56 -17.98
CA ILE A 412 -8.56 -7.59 -16.89
C ILE A 412 -9.70 -7.76 -15.87
N GLY A 413 -10.91 -8.11 -16.33
CA GLY A 413 -12.06 -8.40 -15.46
C GLY A 413 -11.79 -9.61 -14.57
N ILE A 414 -11.27 -10.70 -15.14
CA ILE A 414 -10.86 -11.90 -14.39
C ILE A 414 -9.71 -11.57 -13.42
N GLY A 415 -8.74 -10.75 -13.85
CA GLY A 415 -7.66 -10.28 -13.00
C GLY A 415 -8.17 -9.47 -11.79
N ALA A 416 -9.17 -8.59 -11.99
CA ALA A 416 -9.80 -7.82 -10.93
C ALA A 416 -10.53 -8.72 -9.92
N LEU A 417 -11.28 -9.71 -10.42
CA LEU A 417 -11.90 -10.76 -9.60
C LEU A 417 -10.83 -11.51 -8.79
N GLY A 418 -9.76 -11.98 -9.45
CA GLY A 418 -8.65 -12.69 -8.84
C GLY A 418 -7.98 -11.90 -7.72
N MET A 419 -7.63 -10.65 -8.01
CA MET A 419 -7.01 -9.73 -7.06
C MET A 419 -7.89 -9.48 -5.84
N SER A 420 -9.20 -9.31 -6.03
CA SER A 420 -10.14 -9.05 -4.94
C SER A 420 -10.22 -10.22 -3.95
N LEU A 421 -10.40 -11.45 -4.44
CA LEU A 421 -10.47 -12.65 -3.61
C LEU A 421 -9.10 -13.00 -3.01
N PHE A 422 -8.03 -12.85 -3.78
CA PHE A 422 -6.67 -13.07 -3.29
C PHE A 422 -6.29 -12.11 -2.14
N GLY A 423 -6.70 -10.84 -2.21
CA GLY A 423 -6.45 -9.89 -1.12
C GLY A 423 -7.17 -10.24 0.19
N MET A 424 -8.23 -11.05 0.14
CA MET A 424 -8.92 -11.60 1.31
C MET A 424 -8.43 -13.00 1.70
N ALA A 425 -7.45 -13.57 1.00
CA ALA A 425 -7.02 -14.96 1.19
C ALA A 425 -6.61 -15.27 2.63
N GLN A 426 -5.85 -14.38 3.26
CA GLN A 426 -5.42 -14.59 4.66
C GLN A 426 -6.60 -14.74 5.62
N MET A 427 -7.69 -14.01 5.37
CA MET A 427 -8.89 -14.05 6.19
C MET A 427 -9.70 -15.33 5.94
N MET A 428 -9.81 -15.74 4.67
CA MET A 428 -10.64 -16.86 4.24
C MET A 428 -9.96 -18.21 4.53
N LEU A 429 -8.66 -18.34 4.25
CA LEU A 429 -7.87 -19.56 4.47
C LEU A 429 -7.71 -19.92 5.96
N ASN A 430 -7.94 -18.96 6.88
CA ASN A 430 -7.85 -19.16 8.32
C ASN A 430 -9.08 -18.62 9.07
N MET A 431 -10.26 -18.91 8.53
CA MET A 431 -11.54 -18.41 9.04
C MET A 431 -11.79 -18.76 10.51
N PHE A 432 -11.45 -19.97 10.96
CA PHE A 432 -11.62 -20.35 12.38
C PHE A 432 -10.61 -19.69 13.31
N GLY A 433 -9.42 -19.36 12.82
CA GLY A 433 -8.42 -18.60 13.58
C GLY A 433 -8.90 -17.21 13.97
N LEU A 434 -9.77 -16.60 13.16
CA LEU A 434 -10.35 -15.29 13.44
C LEU A 434 -11.41 -15.31 14.55
N ASP A 435 -12.10 -16.44 14.74
CA ASP A 435 -13.11 -16.58 15.80
C ASP A 435 -12.47 -16.65 17.20
N ARG A 436 -11.20 -17.07 17.30
CA ARG A 436 -10.46 -17.21 18.57
C ARG A 436 -11.28 -18.08 19.56
N HIS A 437 -11.43 -17.64 20.80
CA HIS A 437 -12.26 -18.31 21.82
C HIS A 437 -13.74 -18.46 21.40
N GLY A 438 -14.23 -17.64 20.47
CA GLY A 438 -15.57 -17.75 19.92
C GLY A 438 -15.82 -19.09 19.21
N PHE A 439 -14.76 -19.78 18.75
CA PHE A 439 -14.89 -21.09 18.13
C PHE A 439 -15.51 -22.14 19.08
N ARG A 440 -15.32 -22.00 20.40
CA ARG A 440 -15.93 -22.87 21.41
C ARG A 440 -17.46 -22.88 21.33
N ALA A 441 -18.08 -21.76 20.96
CA ALA A 441 -19.52 -21.68 20.80
C ALA A 441 -20.03 -22.59 19.68
N TYR A 442 -19.26 -22.74 18.59
CA TYR A 442 -19.61 -23.66 17.50
C TYR A 442 -19.45 -25.12 17.92
N VAL A 443 -18.42 -25.45 18.70
CA VAL A 443 -18.21 -26.81 19.21
C VAL A 443 -19.37 -27.24 20.11
N LEU A 444 -19.84 -26.34 20.98
CA LEU A 444 -20.94 -26.61 21.92
C LEU A 444 -22.33 -26.50 21.27
N ALA A 445 -22.46 -25.86 20.12
CA ALA A 445 -23.75 -25.71 19.44
C ALA A 445 -24.23 -27.06 18.88
N PRO A 446 -25.52 -27.43 19.07
CA PRO A 446 -26.13 -28.63 18.48
C PRO A 446 -26.46 -28.41 16.99
N ALA A 447 -25.57 -27.76 16.26
CA ALA A 447 -25.73 -27.46 14.84
C ALA A 447 -24.82 -28.39 14.01
N PRO A 448 -25.33 -28.96 12.90
CA PRO A 448 -24.49 -29.72 11.96
C PRO A 448 -23.30 -28.89 11.50
N ARG A 449 -22.10 -29.48 11.48
CA ARG A 449 -20.86 -28.77 11.12
C ARG A 449 -20.88 -28.23 9.69
N ARG A 450 -21.58 -28.92 8.79
CA ARG A 450 -21.92 -28.43 7.44
C ARG A 450 -22.65 -27.08 7.47
N ASP A 451 -23.63 -26.92 8.35
CA ASP A 451 -24.44 -25.70 8.45
C ASP A 451 -23.64 -24.54 9.02
N ILE A 452 -22.71 -24.82 9.94
CA ILE A 452 -21.77 -23.83 10.47
C ILE A 452 -20.84 -23.33 9.34
N LEU A 453 -20.28 -24.25 8.54
CA LEU A 453 -19.46 -23.89 7.38
C LEU A 453 -20.26 -23.08 6.35
N LEU A 454 -21.48 -23.51 6.02
CA LEU A 454 -22.33 -22.79 5.08
C LEU A 454 -22.63 -21.38 5.59
N GLY A 455 -23.07 -21.25 6.85
CA GLY A 455 -23.39 -19.98 7.47
C GLY A 455 -22.20 -19.04 7.44
N LYS A 456 -21.00 -19.52 7.80
CA LYS A 456 -19.78 -18.72 7.75
C LYS A 456 -19.43 -18.23 6.35
N ASN A 457 -19.55 -19.12 5.36
CA ASN A 457 -19.31 -18.78 3.97
C ASN A 457 -20.31 -17.72 3.52
N VAL A 458 -21.62 -17.94 3.70
CA VAL A 458 -22.64 -16.92 3.40
C VAL A 458 -22.37 -15.60 4.12
N GLY A 459 -21.91 -15.62 5.38
CA GLY A 459 -21.57 -14.40 6.12
C GLY A 459 -20.41 -13.59 5.51
N LEU A 460 -19.48 -14.26 4.82
CA LEU A 460 -18.36 -13.63 4.09
C LEU A 460 -18.75 -13.18 2.68
N PHE A 461 -19.79 -13.77 2.08
CA PHE A 461 -20.16 -13.54 0.68
C PHE A 461 -20.46 -12.09 0.34
N PRO A 462 -21.29 -11.33 1.10
CA PRO A 462 -21.59 -9.94 0.78
C PRO A 462 -20.33 -9.08 0.69
N LEU A 463 -19.37 -9.34 1.59
CA LEU A 463 -18.15 -8.57 1.65
C LEU A 463 -17.25 -8.84 0.44
N ALA A 464 -17.05 -10.12 0.12
CA ALA A 464 -16.23 -10.52 -1.01
C ALA A 464 -16.86 -10.09 -2.34
N SER A 465 -18.15 -10.39 -2.54
CA SER A 465 -18.87 -10.11 -3.78
C SER A 465 -18.98 -8.61 -4.08
N VAL A 466 -19.29 -7.78 -3.09
CA VAL A 466 -19.36 -6.31 -3.29
C VAL A 466 -18.00 -5.76 -3.69
N LEU A 467 -16.92 -6.19 -3.03
CA LEU A 467 -15.58 -5.74 -3.37
C LEU A 467 -15.17 -6.20 -4.77
N SER A 468 -15.37 -7.47 -5.11
CA SER A 468 -15.12 -8.00 -6.45
C SER A 468 -15.94 -7.26 -7.51
N ALA A 469 -17.23 -7.02 -7.26
CA ALA A 469 -18.12 -6.33 -8.19
C ALA A 469 -17.68 -4.89 -8.43
N LEU A 470 -17.34 -4.14 -7.37
CA LEU A 470 -16.83 -2.77 -7.50
C LEU A 470 -15.57 -2.72 -8.36
N LEU A 471 -14.66 -3.67 -8.18
CA LEU A 471 -13.42 -3.74 -8.97
C LEU A 471 -13.64 -4.16 -10.41
N VAL A 472 -14.50 -5.14 -10.66
CA VAL A 472 -14.88 -5.58 -12.01
C VAL A 472 -15.57 -4.45 -12.76
N VAL A 473 -16.52 -3.75 -12.13
CA VAL A 473 -17.23 -2.61 -12.71
C VAL A 473 -16.27 -1.46 -13.01
N PHE A 474 -15.37 -1.14 -12.07
CA PHE A 474 -14.33 -0.13 -12.28
C PHE A 474 -13.41 -0.48 -13.46
N CYS A 475 -12.90 -1.71 -13.53
CA CYS A 475 -12.10 -2.18 -14.65
C CYS A 475 -12.90 -2.22 -15.97
N GLY A 476 -14.20 -2.52 -15.90
CA GLY A 476 -15.13 -2.46 -17.03
C GLY A 476 -15.22 -1.06 -17.64
N PHE A 477 -15.41 -0.04 -16.79
CA PHE A 477 -15.48 1.36 -17.23
C PHE A 477 -14.12 1.87 -17.74
N VAL A 478 -13.04 1.66 -17.00
CA VAL A 478 -11.70 2.15 -17.38
C VAL A 478 -11.19 1.41 -18.62
N GLY A 479 -11.45 0.11 -18.72
CA GLY A 479 -11.01 -0.73 -19.82
C GLY A 479 -11.94 -0.73 -21.03
N LYS A 480 -13.08 -0.02 -20.96
CA LYS A 480 -14.13 -0.02 -21.99
C LYS A 480 -14.54 -1.44 -22.40
N LEU A 481 -14.77 -2.30 -21.41
CA LEU A 481 -15.22 -3.67 -21.65
C LEU A 481 -16.67 -3.66 -22.14
N GLU A 482 -17.02 -4.60 -23.01
CA GLU A 482 -18.41 -4.76 -23.44
C GLU A 482 -19.28 -5.19 -22.25
N PHE A 483 -20.53 -4.73 -22.25
CA PHE A 483 -21.48 -5.00 -21.16
C PHE A 483 -21.66 -6.51 -20.89
N VAL A 484 -21.67 -7.33 -21.93
CA VAL A 484 -21.77 -8.80 -21.83
C VAL A 484 -20.62 -9.39 -21.01
N HIS A 485 -19.39 -8.95 -21.28
CA HIS A 485 -18.20 -9.42 -20.55
C HIS A 485 -18.27 -9.00 -19.08
N ILE A 486 -18.72 -7.77 -18.79
CA ILE A 486 -18.92 -7.30 -17.41
C ILE A 486 -19.97 -8.17 -16.70
N ALA A 487 -21.11 -8.42 -17.34
CA ALA A 487 -22.18 -9.25 -16.78
C ALA A 487 -21.73 -10.69 -16.53
N ALA A 488 -21.01 -11.29 -17.47
CA ALA A 488 -20.43 -12.64 -17.33
C ALA A 488 -19.43 -12.69 -16.17
N THR A 489 -18.50 -11.73 -16.06
CA THR A 489 -17.55 -11.68 -14.94
C THR A 489 -18.23 -11.43 -13.59
N LEU A 490 -19.31 -10.64 -13.54
CA LEU A 490 -20.10 -10.46 -12.32
C LEU A 490 -20.77 -11.77 -11.88
N LEU A 491 -21.31 -12.54 -12.81
CA LEU A 491 -21.87 -13.87 -12.51
C LEU A 491 -20.77 -14.85 -12.06
N GLN A 492 -19.60 -14.75 -12.67
CA GLN A 492 -18.42 -15.54 -12.34
C GLN A 492 -17.91 -15.29 -10.91
N ILE A 493 -18.23 -14.15 -10.28
CA ILE A 493 -17.95 -13.92 -8.85
C ILE A 493 -18.51 -15.07 -8.02
N ILE A 494 -19.74 -15.52 -8.31
CA ILE A 494 -20.39 -16.60 -7.57
C ILE A 494 -19.65 -17.92 -7.79
N VAL A 495 -19.33 -18.26 -9.04
CA VAL A 495 -18.61 -19.49 -9.40
C VAL A 495 -17.24 -19.54 -8.72
N ALA A 496 -16.43 -18.49 -8.91
CA ALA A 496 -15.09 -18.40 -8.34
C ALA A 496 -15.14 -18.43 -6.81
N TYR A 497 -16.10 -17.73 -6.20
CA TYR A 497 -16.30 -17.74 -4.75
C TYR A 497 -16.59 -19.15 -4.22
N LEU A 498 -17.52 -19.90 -4.84
CA LEU A 498 -17.87 -21.25 -4.42
C LEU A 498 -16.65 -22.18 -4.48
N VAL A 499 -15.89 -22.17 -5.58
CA VAL A 499 -14.68 -22.99 -5.71
C VAL A 499 -13.62 -22.58 -4.69
N TYR A 500 -13.38 -21.27 -4.54
CA TYR A 500 -12.42 -20.70 -3.60
C TYR A 500 -12.69 -21.12 -2.15
N PHE A 501 -13.96 -21.16 -1.75
CA PHE A 501 -14.32 -21.56 -0.38
C PHE A 501 -14.11 -23.05 -0.11
N THR A 502 -14.12 -23.90 -1.13
CA THR A 502 -13.76 -25.31 -0.90
C THR A 502 -12.29 -25.41 -0.47
N ILE A 503 -11.38 -24.70 -1.14
CA ILE A 503 -9.97 -24.62 -0.76
C ILE A 503 -9.83 -23.99 0.64
N SER A 504 -10.49 -22.87 0.87
CA SER A 504 -10.37 -22.10 2.12
C SER A 504 -10.88 -22.84 3.36
N ASN A 505 -12.05 -23.47 3.25
CA ASN A 505 -12.61 -24.30 4.31
C ASN A 505 -11.65 -25.44 4.65
N PHE A 506 -11.15 -26.14 3.62
CA PHE A 506 -10.24 -27.26 3.81
C PHE A 506 -8.96 -26.80 4.54
N THR A 507 -8.33 -25.73 4.08
CA THR A 507 -7.14 -25.17 4.74
C THR A 507 -7.42 -24.73 6.17
N SER A 508 -8.55 -24.07 6.42
CA SER A 508 -8.90 -23.61 7.77
C SER A 508 -9.17 -24.76 8.75
N ILE A 509 -9.61 -25.93 8.26
CA ILE A 509 -9.81 -27.15 9.05
C ILE A 509 -8.47 -27.87 9.27
N VAL A 510 -7.66 -27.99 8.21
CA VAL A 510 -6.46 -28.82 8.23
C VAL A 510 -5.27 -28.14 8.91
N ALA A 511 -5.13 -26.84 8.69
CA ALA A 511 -4.01 -26.03 9.14
C ALA A 511 -4.48 -24.74 9.85
N PRO A 512 -5.23 -24.86 10.97
CA PRO A 512 -5.70 -23.70 11.71
C PRO A 512 -4.52 -22.92 12.29
N MET A 513 -4.60 -21.59 12.30
CA MET A 513 -3.65 -20.74 13.00
C MET A 513 -4.36 -19.90 14.07
N GLY A 514 -3.89 -19.97 15.31
CA GLY A 514 -4.31 -19.07 16.36
C GLY A 514 -3.86 -17.63 16.07
N MET A 515 -4.77 -16.66 16.16
CA MET A 515 -4.52 -15.26 15.80
C MET A 515 -4.55 -14.37 17.04
N ALA A 516 -3.51 -13.57 17.25
CA ALA A 516 -3.41 -12.69 18.41
C ALA A 516 -4.50 -11.60 18.39
N ALA A 517 -5.00 -11.23 19.56
CA ALA A 517 -6.15 -10.32 19.69
C ALA A 517 -5.89 -8.92 19.07
N GLY A 518 -6.73 -8.54 18.10
CA GLY A 518 -6.62 -7.24 17.42
C GLY A 518 -5.55 -7.18 16.32
N THR A 519 -5.00 -8.33 15.91
CA THR A 519 -3.99 -8.41 14.84
C THR A 519 -4.25 -9.61 13.94
N MET A 520 -3.76 -9.56 12.70
CA MET A 520 -3.66 -10.74 11.83
C MET A 520 -2.35 -11.53 12.04
N LYS A 521 -1.66 -11.34 13.18
CA LYS A 521 -0.43 -12.06 13.45
C LYS A 521 -0.73 -13.41 14.09
N PRO A 522 -0.13 -14.50 13.58
CA PRO A 522 -0.25 -15.80 14.20
C PRO A 522 0.48 -15.81 15.55
N VAL A 523 -0.11 -16.45 16.56
CA VAL A 523 0.46 -16.56 17.92
C VAL A 523 1.63 -17.54 17.93
N SER A 524 1.48 -18.66 17.24
CA SER A 524 2.53 -19.65 17.00
C SER A 524 2.30 -20.26 15.62
N MET A 525 3.37 -20.43 14.85
CA MET A 525 3.31 -21.14 13.57
C MET A 525 4.22 -22.35 13.64
N SER A 526 3.64 -23.55 13.45
CA SER A 526 4.43 -24.71 13.09
C SER A 526 4.82 -24.62 11.60
N ALA A 527 5.97 -25.18 11.23
CA ALA A 527 6.41 -25.22 9.84
C ALA A 527 5.38 -25.95 8.93
N SER A 528 4.72 -26.98 9.46
CA SER A 528 3.67 -27.72 8.75
C SER A 528 2.46 -26.86 8.38
N VAL A 529 2.02 -25.97 9.29
CA VAL A 529 0.90 -25.07 9.03
C VAL A 529 1.26 -24.02 7.97
N ILE A 530 2.50 -23.51 8.01
CA ILE A 530 3.01 -22.59 6.97
C ILE A 530 3.02 -23.29 5.61
N ALA A 531 3.51 -24.53 5.54
CA ALA A 531 3.56 -25.29 4.29
C ALA A 531 2.17 -25.52 3.68
N TRP A 532 1.17 -25.89 4.50
CA TRP A 532 -0.21 -26.06 4.05
C TRP A 532 -0.85 -24.76 3.57
N GLN A 533 -0.58 -23.64 4.24
CA GLN A 533 -1.08 -22.35 3.78
C GLN A 533 -0.43 -21.88 2.50
N LEU A 534 0.88 -22.10 2.35
CA LEU A 534 1.57 -21.80 1.10
C LEU A 534 0.99 -22.64 -0.05
N ALA A 535 0.79 -23.94 0.17
CA ALA A 535 0.15 -24.82 -0.80
C ALA A 535 -1.27 -24.35 -1.15
N ALA A 536 -2.06 -23.93 -0.16
CA ALA A 536 -3.39 -23.37 -0.38
C ALA A 536 -3.36 -22.08 -1.21
N ILE A 537 -2.43 -21.16 -0.92
CA ILE A 537 -2.23 -19.92 -1.68
C ILE A 537 -1.84 -20.24 -3.14
N LEU A 538 -1.02 -21.27 -3.37
CA LEU A 538 -0.68 -21.74 -4.72
C LEU A 538 -1.86 -22.40 -5.45
N LEU A 539 -2.82 -22.97 -4.72
CA LEU A 539 -4.02 -23.58 -5.28
C LEU A 539 -5.14 -22.57 -5.54
N VAL A 540 -5.16 -21.42 -4.85
CA VAL A 540 -6.16 -20.37 -5.03
C VAL A 540 -6.36 -19.95 -6.50
N PRO A 541 -5.31 -19.77 -7.34
CA PRO A 541 -5.47 -19.50 -8.76
C PRO A 541 -6.38 -20.51 -9.50
N ALA A 542 -6.44 -21.76 -9.05
CA ALA A 542 -7.31 -22.78 -9.64
C ALA A 542 -8.81 -22.44 -9.51
N ALA A 543 -9.20 -21.62 -8.52
CA ALA A 543 -10.57 -21.16 -8.36
C ALA A 543 -11.04 -20.23 -9.50
N PHE A 544 -10.11 -19.67 -10.27
CA PHE A 544 -10.41 -18.81 -11.43
C PHE A 544 -10.33 -19.55 -12.76
N LEU A 545 -9.96 -20.84 -12.76
CA LEU A 545 -9.91 -21.64 -14.00
C LEU A 545 -11.23 -21.69 -14.75
N PRO A 546 -12.41 -21.86 -14.11
CA PRO A 546 -13.68 -21.82 -14.85
C PRO A 546 -13.85 -20.50 -15.63
N ALA A 547 -13.60 -19.37 -14.95
CA ALA A 547 -13.64 -18.04 -15.57
C ALA A 547 -12.71 -17.92 -16.79
N ALA A 548 -11.47 -18.39 -16.63
CA ALA A 548 -10.45 -18.33 -17.65
C ALA A 548 -10.79 -19.24 -18.85
N LEU A 549 -11.32 -20.44 -18.59
CA LEU A 549 -11.71 -21.40 -19.62
C LEU A 549 -12.92 -20.89 -20.41
N ALA A 550 -13.93 -20.35 -19.74
CA ALA A 550 -15.11 -19.81 -20.40
C ALA A 550 -14.76 -18.62 -21.31
N LEU A 551 -13.90 -17.71 -20.86
CA LEU A 551 -13.42 -16.59 -21.68
C LEU A 551 -12.51 -17.06 -22.83
N ALA A 552 -11.60 -18.00 -22.56
CA ALA A 552 -10.72 -18.55 -23.60
C ALA A 552 -11.51 -19.27 -24.71
N ALA A 553 -12.58 -19.97 -24.35
CA ALA A 553 -13.47 -20.64 -25.31
C ALA A 553 -14.16 -19.63 -26.25
N GLU A 554 -14.62 -18.50 -25.73
CA GLU A 554 -15.18 -17.41 -26.56
C GLU A 554 -14.14 -16.85 -27.53
N GLN A 555 -12.92 -16.60 -27.05
CA GLN A 555 -11.83 -16.09 -27.88
C GLN A 555 -11.42 -17.07 -28.99
N PHE A 556 -11.36 -18.36 -28.66
CA PHE A 556 -11.05 -19.42 -29.61
C PHE A 556 -12.15 -19.60 -30.66
N ALA A 557 -13.43 -19.57 -30.24
CA ALA A 557 -14.56 -19.64 -31.16
C ALA A 557 -14.59 -18.46 -32.12
N GLY A 558 -14.31 -17.24 -31.64
CA GLY A 558 -14.20 -16.04 -32.45
C GLY A 558 -13.04 -16.11 -33.46
N ALA A 559 -11.94 -16.80 -33.12
CA ALA A 559 -10.81 -16.99 -34.02
C ALA A 559 -11.07 -18.01 -35.14
N ILE A 560 -11.88 -19.05 -34.89
CA ILE A 560 -12.11 -20.14 -35.84
C ILE A 560 -13.36 -19.92 -36.70
N THR A 561 -14.48 -19.57 -36.08
CA THR A 561 -15.81 -19.74 -36.70
C THR A 561 -16.37 -18.47 -37.32
N SER A 562 -15.69 -17.32 -37.21
CA SER A 562 -16.20 -15.99 -37.59
C SER A 562 -17.58 -15.64 -36.98
N ILE A 563 -18.03 -16.39 -35.96
CA ILE A 563 -19.28 -16.12 -35.24
C ILE A 563 -19.02 -14.96 -34.29
N HIS A 564 -19.19 -13.74 -34.80
CA HIS A 564 -19.17 -12.53 -33.99
C HIS A 564 -20.57 -12.27 -33.42
N GLY A 565 -20.67 -12.09 -32.09
CA GLY A 565 -21.90 -11.64 -31.43
C GLY A 565 -22.63 -12.67 -30.56
N VAL A 566 -22.22 -13.94 -30.55
CA VAL A 566 -22.73 -14.91 -29.56
C VAL A 566 -21.94 -14.75 -28.25
N PRO A 567 -22.60 -14.46 -27.11
CA PRO A 567 -21.93 -14.22 -25.84
C PRO A 567 -21.52 -15.54 -25.17
N ILE A 568 -20.58 -16.27 -25.78
CA ILE A 568 -20.16 -17.61 -25.37
C ILE A 568 -19.67 -17.60 -23.91
N TYR A 569 -18.95 -16.55 -23.50
CA TYR A 569 -18.48 -16.44 -22.12
C TYR A 569 -19.65 -16.41 -21.13
N LEU A 570 -20.68 -15.60 -21.39
CA LEU A 570 -21.87 -15.52 -20.54
C LEU A 570 -22.64 -16.85 -20.50
N LEU A 571 -22.79 -17.51 -21.64
CA LEU A 571 -23.49 -18.80 -21.74
C LEU A 571 -22.76 -19.92 -20.98
N LEU A 572 -21.43 -19.98 -21.12
CA LEU A 572 -20.62 -20.94 -20.36
C LEU A 572 -20.65 -20.64 -18.87
N THR A 573 -20.56 -19.37 -18.45
CA THR A 573 -20.70 -19.01 -17.03
C THR A 573 -22.08 -19.41 -16.47
N ALA A 574 -23.15 -19.27 -17.25
CA ALA A 574 -24.48 -19.72 -16.84
C ALA A 574 -24.56 -21.25 -16.65
N LEU A 575 -23.82 -22.01 -17.45
CA LEU A 575 -23.69 -23.48 -17.31
C LEU A 575 -22.77 -23.87 -16.15
N GLU A 576 -21.70 -23.12 -15.90
CA GLU A 576 -20.76 -23.36 -14.81
C GLU A 576 -21.39 -23.15 -13.43
N LEU A 577 -22.34 -22.22 -13.31
CA LEU A 577 -23.00 -21.91 -12.04
C LEU A 577 -23.68 -23.11 -11.36
N PRO A 578 -24.58 -23.88 -12.02
CA PRO A 578 -25.17 -25.07 -11.40
C PRO A 578 -24.11 -26.15 -11.10
N LEU A 579 -23.09 -26.29 -11.95
CA LEU A 579 -21.99 -27.24 -11.72
C LEU A 579 -21.17 -26.86 -10.47
N ALA A 580 -20.85 -25.59 -10.31
CA ALA A 580 -20.13 -25.06 -9.15
C ALA A 580 -20.96 -25.20 -7.86
N LEU A 581 -22.27 -24.95 -7.92
CA LEU A 581 -23.18 -25.17 -6.80
C LEU A 581 -23.25 -26.64 -6.38
N TRP A 582 -23.36 -27.55 -7.35
CA TRP A 582 -23.33 -28.99 -7.10
C TRP A 582 -22.00 -29.42 -6.46
N PHE A 583 -20.88 -29.00 -7.05
CA PHE A 583 -19.53 -29.31 -6.56
C PHE A 583 -19.33 -28.78 -5.14
N TYR A 584 -19.68 -27.53 -4.89
CA TYR A 584 -19.58 -26.90 -3.58
C TYR A 584 -20.42 -27.62 -2.54
N ASN A 585 -21.68 -27.96 -2.84
CA ASN A 585 -22.54 -28.68 -1.92
C ASN A 585 -21.95 -30.06 -1.55
N ARG A 586 -21.36 -30.77 -2.51
CA ARG A 586 -20.66 -32.04 -2.27
C ARG A 586 -19.44 -31.86 -1.37
N MET A 587 -18.60 -30.87 -1.67
CA MET A 587 -17.41 -30.58 -0.85
C MET A 587 -17.78 -30.15 0.57
N LEU A 588 -18.84 -29.36 0.73
CA LEU A 588 -19.31 -28.90 2.03
C LEU A 588 -19.74 -30.04 2.94
N ASN A 589 -20.37 -31.08 2.38
CA ASN A 589 -20.73 -32.28 3.14
C ASN A 589 -19.48 -33.03 3.65
N LEU A 590 -18.46 -33.18 2.80
CA LEU A 590 -17.20 -33.83 3.17
C LEU A 590 -16.44 -33.01 4.22
N GLN A 591 -16.34 -31.71 4.01
CA GLN A 591 -15.68 -30.78 4.93
C GLN A 591 -16.41 -30.67 6.27
N GLY A 592 -17.74 -30.80 6.28
CA GLY A 592 -18.53 -30.86 7.51
C GLY A 592 -18.13 -32.05 8.39
N ARG A 593 -17.92 -33.23 7.80
CA ARG A 593 -17.45 -34.42 8.53
C ARG A 593 -16.02 -34.21 9.04
N LEU A 594 -15.14 -33.70 8.17
CA LEU A 594 -13.75 -33.42 8.55
C LEU A 594 -13.66 -32.38 9.68
N LEU A 595 -14.51 -31.36 9.66
CA LEU A 595 -14.59 -30.37 10.74
C LEU A 595 -15.03 -31.02 12.05
N GLN A 596 -16.01 -31.92 12.01
CA GLN A 596 -16.47 -32.67 13.17
C GLN A 596 -15.35 -33.53 13.78
N GLU A 597 -14.56 -34.21 12.93
CA GLU A 597 -13.42 -35.03 13.38
C GLU A 597 -12.29 -34.18 14.00
N ARG A 598 -12.10 -32.95 13.52
CA ARG A 598 -10.95 -32.10 13.90
C ARG A 598 -11.27 -30.94 14.84
N GLU A 599 -12.51 -30.76 15.27
CA GLU A 599 -12.94 -29.59 16.03
C GLU A 599 -12.16 -29.38 17.33
N GLN A 600 -11.81 -30.45 18.05
CA GLN A 600 -11.04 -30.37 19.29
C GLN A 600 -9.60 -29.88 19.04
N THR A 601 -8.97 -30.38 17.98
CA THR A 601 -7.63 -29.95 17.55
C THR A 601 -7.63 -28.48 17.13
N ILE A 602 -8.66 -28.06 16.37
CA ILE A 602 -8.83 -26.65 15.98
C ILE A 602 -9.01 -25.78 17.22
N LEU A 603 -9.89 -26.19 18.14
CA LEU A 603 -10.13 -25.47 19.39
C LEU A 603 -8.84 -25.33 20.20
N ALA A 604 -8.04 -26.39 20.34
CA ALA A 604 -6.78 -26.37 21.07
C ALA A 604 -5.74 -25.42 20.43
N VAL A 605 -5.71 -25.29 19.11
CA VAL A 605 -4.78 -24.36 18.42
C VAL A 605 -5.27 -22.92 18.49
N VAL A 606 -6.57 -22.70 18.26
CA VAL A 606 -7.17 -21.36 18.17
C VAL A 606 -7.36 -20.73 19.55
N SER A 607 -7.47 -21.54 20.61
CA SER A 607 -7.61 -21.07 22.00
C SER A 607 -6.29 -20.78 22.72
N LYS A 608 -5.13 -21.17 22.15
CA LYS A 608 -3.82 -20.81 22.71
C LYS A 608 -3.66 -19.30 22.70
N THR A 609 -3.88 -18.67 23.84
CA THR A 609 -3.51 -17.28 24.08
C THR A 609 -1.99 -17.15 24.08
N SER A 610 -1.51 -16.08 23.46
CA SER A 610 -0.22 -15.52 23.84
C SER A 610 -0.41 -14.92 25.23
N ASP A 611 -0.14 -15.69 26.27
CA ASP A 611 0.09 -15.13 27.61
C ASP A 611 1.27 -14.15 27.60
#